data_AF-G4CYC3-F1
#
_entry.id   AF-G4CYC3-F1
#
_cell.length_a   1.000
_cell.length_b   1.000
_cell.length_c   1.000
_cell.angle_alpha   90.00
_cell.angle_beta   90.00
_cell.angle_gamma   90.00
#
_symmetry.space_group_name_H-M   'P 1'
#
loop_
_entity.id
_entity.type
_entity.pdbx_description
1 polymer ?
#
loop_
_entity_poly.entity_id
_entity_poly.type
_entity_poly.pdbx_seq_one_letter_code
_entity_poly.pdbx_strand_id
1 'polypeptide(L)'
;MARTTIHAAIQDDLVEWVTRREALRGEARTLGRAAISELRTFKDLLDAELARTRWSLAELEVLARSTMGTSPRPATASSPGAMFGAVHEARRLGDVPDDETTAVLLGKLADLGPTADMALEYAAAAWWADHHEHTALDWESVGVRVITD
;
A
#
# COMPACT_ATOMS: atom_id res chain seq x y z
N MET A 1 -27.23 -9.75 -9.21
CA MET A 1 -26.11 -9.87 -8.25
C MET A 1 -26.48 -9.16 -6.97
N ALA A 2 -26.26 -9.78 -5.81
CA ALA A 2 -26.51 -9.14 -4.52
C ALA A 2 -25.60 -7.91 -4.37
N ARG A 3 -26.16 -6.76 -3.97
CA ARG A 3 -25.37 -5.61 -3.56
C ARG A 3 -25.00 -5.81 -2.09
N THR A 4 -23.72 -5.93 -1.81
CA THR A 4 -23.21 -5.90 -0.43
C THR A 4 -23.32 -4.47 0.08
N THR A 5 -23.99 -4.27 1.21
CA THR A 5 -24.13 -2.97 1.87
C THR A 5 -23.20 -2.93 3.08
N ILE A 6 -22.40 -1.88 3.17
CA ILE A 6 -21.55 -1.59 4.34
C ILE A 6 -22.25 -0.49 5.13
N HIS A 7 -22.49 -0.74 6.42
CA HIS A 7 -22.99 0.27 7.36
C HIS A 7 -21.82 0.73 8.23
N ALA A 8 -21.54 2.03 8.22
CA ALA A 8 -20.46 2.63 9.01
C ALA A 8 -20.91 3.96 9.61
N ALA A 9 -20.53 4.21 10.86
CA ALA A 9 -20.55 5.56 11.42
C ALA A 9 -19.37 6.33 10.84
N ILE A 10 -19.63 7.53 10.30
CA ILE A 10 -18.62 8.39 9.70
C ILE A 10 -18.48 9.61 10.61
N GLN A 11 -17.24 10.00 10.91
CA GLN A 11 -16.93 11.17 11.73
C GLN A 11 -17.37 12.47 11.01
N ASP A 12 -17.77 13.47 11.79
CA ASP A 12 -18.36 14.71 11.25
C ASP A 12 -17.38 15.47 10.33
N ASP A 13 -16.09 15.46 10.63
CA ASP A 13 -15.05 16.08 9.81
C ASP A 13 -14.92 15.42 8.43
N LEU A 14 -15.01 14.09 8.36
CA LEU A 14 -15.04 13.35 7.10
C LEU A 14 -16.32 13.63 6.30
N VAL A 15 -17.46 13.74 6.97
CA VAL A 15 -18.73 14.12 6.32
C VAL A 15 -18.63 15.53 5.72
N GLU A 16 -18.09 16.49 6.46
CA GLU A 16 -17.86 17.85 5.98
C GLU A 16 -16.91 17.86 4.77
N TRP A 17 -15.80 17.13 4.86
CA TRP A 17 -14.80 17.03 3.80
C TRP A 17 -15.40 16.47 2.49
N VAL A 18 -16.14 15.37 2.54
CA VAL A 18 -16.80 14.79 1.36
C VAL A 18 -17.84 15.76 0.80
N THR A 19 -18.68 16.35 1.66
CA THR A 19 -19.74 17.28 1.24
C THR A 19 -19.16 18.47 0.50
N ARG A 20 -18.07 19.07 1.02
CA ARG A 20 -17.41 20.21 0.40
C ARG A 20 -16.86 19.86 -0.98
N ARG A 21 -16.25 18.67 -1.14
CA ARG A 21 -15.70 18.24 -2.44
C ARG A 21 -16.78 17.97 -3.48
N GLU A 22 -17.90 17.40 -3.08
CA GLU A 22 -19.06 17.25 -3.98
C GLU A 22 -19.59 18.60 -4.44
N ALA A 23 -19.71 19.57 -3.53
CA ALA A 23 -20.12 20.92 -3.89
C ALA A 23 -19.17 21.57 -4.90
N LEU A 24 -17.84 21.35 -4.76
CA LEU A 24 -16.85 21.82 -5.72
C LEU A 24 -16.95 21.15 -7.10
N ARG A 25 -17.39 19.89 -7.17
CA ARG A 25 -17.64 19.19 -8.43
C ARG A 25 -18.92 19.65 -9.13
N GLY A 26 -19.82 20.31 -8.39
CA GLY A 26 -21.14 20.72 -8.90
C GLY A 26 -22.10 19.56 -9.12
N GLU A 27 -21.83 18.40 -8.52
CA GLU A 27 -22.66 17.20 -8.66
C GLU A 27 -23.64 17.06 -7.50
N ALA A 28 -24.91 16.77 -7.78
CA ALA A 28 -25.96 16.58 -6.76
C ALA A 28 -26.08 15.11 -6.34
N ARG A 29 -24.96 14.45 -6.01
CA ARG A 29 -24.97 13.04 -5.57
C ARG A 29 -25.31 12.92 -4.09
N THR A 30 -25.91 11.79 -3.71
CA THR A 30 -26.05 11.40 -2.30
C THR A 30 -24.68 11.22 -1.66
N LEU A 31 -24.51 11.57 -0.38
CA LEU A 31 -23.24 11.40 0.35
C LEU A 31 -22.65 9.98 0.26
N GLY A 32 -23.49 8.94 0.28
CA GLY A 32 -23.00 7.56 0.11
C GLY A 32 -22.34 7.31 -1.26
N ARG A 33 -22.87 7.91 -2.34
CA ARG A 33 -22.25 7.81 -3.67
C ARG A 33 -20.96 8.61 -3.76
N ALA A 34 -20.93 9.79 -3.13
CA ALA A 34 -19.73 10.60 -3.03
C ALA A 34 -18.60 9.88 -2.28
N ALA A 35 -18.91 9.31 -1.12
CA ALA A 35 -17.96 8.52 -0.33
C ALA A 35 -17.42 7.30 -1.10
N ILE A 36 -18.30 6.56 -1.79
CA ILE A 36 -17.89 5.45 -2.67
C ILE A 36 -16.97 5.95 -3.79
N SER A 37 -17.25 7.13 -4.36
CA SER A 37 -16.38 7.72 -5.39
C SER A 37 -15.00 8.04 -4.84
N GLU A 38 -14.88 8.61 -3.64
CA GLU A 38 -13.56 8.88 -3.03
C GLU A 38 -12.81 7.59 -2.70
N LEU A 39 -13.49 6.56 -2.20
CA LEU A 39 -12.88 5.25 -1.94
C LEU A 39 -12.38 4.58 -3.23
N ARG A 40 -13.11 4.72 -4.34
CA ARG A 40 -12.65 4.24 -5.65
C ARG A 40 -11.42 5.00 -6.11
N THR A 41 -11.45 6.33 -6.06
CA THR A 41 -10.28 7.15 -6.39
C THR A 41 -9.07 6.74 -5.55
N PHE A 42 -9.26 6.51 -4.25
CA PHE A 42 -8.19 6.06 -3.38
C PHE A 42 -7.61 4.71 -3.81
N LYS A 43 -8.48 3.72 -4.09
CA LYS A 43 -8.04 2.43 -4.65
C LYS A 43 -7.27 2.60 -5.97
N ASP A 44 -7.80 3.39 -6.89
CA ASP A 44 -7.20 3.60 -8.21
C ASP A 44 -5.82 4.28 -8.10
N LEU A 45 -5.63 5.16 -7.10
CA LEU A 45 -4.33 5.76 -6.81
C LEU A 45 -3.32 4.72 -6.30
N LEU A 46 -3.73 3.83 -5.39
CA LEU A 46 -2.86 2.74 -4.89
C LEU A 46 -2.41 1.82 -6.04
N ASP A 47 -3.35 1.39 -6.88
CA ASP A 47 -3.06 0.56 -8.05
C ASP A 47 -2.10 1.27 -9.03
N ALA A 48 -2.29 2.58 -9.22
CA ALA A 48 -1.42 3.38 -10.08
C ALA A 48 0.01 3.50 -9.51
N GLU A 49 0.20 3.62 -8.21
CA GLU A 49 1.54 3.65 -7.60
C GLU A 49 2.27 2.32 -7.76
N LEU A 50 1.57 1.20 -7.52
CA LEU A 50 2.15 -0.14 -7.75
C LEU A 50 2.55 -0.33 -9.21
N ALA A 51 1.73 0.13 -10.15
CA ALA A 51 2.05 0.04 -11.57
C ALA A 51 3.23 0.92 -12.02
N ARG A 52 3.58 1.97 -11.27
CA ARG A 52 4.68 2.90 -11.59
C ARG A 52 6.03 2.45 -11.03
N THR A 53 6.04 1.85 -9.85
CA THR A 53 7.26 1.38 -9.21
C THR A 53 7.66 0.01 -9.76
N ARG A 54 8.97 -0.20 -9.96
CA ARG A 54 9.51 -1.48 -10.46
C ARG A 54 10.54 -1.98 -9.46
N TRP A 55 10.51 -3.26 -9.16
CA TRP A 55 11.32 -3.86 -8.09
C TRP A 55 12.11 -5.05 -8.60
N SER A 56 13.34 -5.22 -8.14
CA SER A 56 14.08 -6.47 -8.40
C SER A 56 13.61 -7.54 -7.41
N LEU A 57 13.80 -8.82 -7.76
CA LEU A 57 13.50 -9.90 -6.81
C LEU A 57 14.33 -9.80 -5.54
N ALA A 58 15.61 -9.41 -5.64
CA ALA A 58 16.47 -9.23 -4.48
C ALA A 58 15.95 -8.13 -3.52
N GLU A 59 15.46 -7.01 -4.05
CA GLU A 59 14.80 -5.96 -3.24
C GLU A 59 13.56 -6.52 -2.53
N LEU A 60 12.74 -7.29 -3.26
CA LEU A 60 11.51 -7.88 -2.73
C LEU A 60 11.78 -8.97 -1.68
N GLU A 61 12.91 -9.68 -1.78
CA GLU A 61 13.32 -10.67 -0.78
C GLU A 61 13.62 -10.00 0.56
N VAL A 62 14.37 -8.89 0.52
CA VAL A 62 14.67 -8.09 1.70
C VAL A 62 13.40 -7.49 2.29
N LEU A 63 12.50 -6.97 1.45
CA LEU A 63 11.19 -6.45 1.87
C LEU A 63 10.34 -7.53 2.56
N ALA A 64 10.23 -8.72 1.96
CA ALA A 64 9.46 -9.83 2.52
C ALA A 64 10.03 -10.25 3.88
N ARG A 65 11.35 -10.43 3.99
CA ARG A 65 12.01 -10.75 5.27
C ARG A 65 11.79 -9.67 6.32
N SER A 66 11.85 -8.40 5.93
CA SER A 66 11.67 -7.28 6.86
C SER A 66 10.23 -7.13 7.36
N THR A 67 9.26 -7.70 6.64
CA THR A 67 7.82 -7.57 6.95
C THR A 67 7.20 -8.84 7.50
N MET A 68 7.92 -9.95 7.69
CA MET A 68 7.50 -11.25 8.29
C MET A 68 6.00 -11.40 8.63
N GLY A 69 5.12 -11.44 7.62
CA GLY A 69 3.67 -11.62 7.83
C GLY A 69 2.99 -10.57 8.72
N THR A 70 3.62 -9.43 9.02
CA THR A 70 2.95 -8.31 9.69
C THR A 70 1.86 -7.80 8.76
N SER A 71 0.61 -8.10 9.12
CA SER A 71 -0.54 -7.50 8.46
C SER A 71 -0.47 -5.97 8.58
N PRO A 72 -1.02 -5.22 7.61
CA PRO A 72 -1.17 -3.77 7.74
C PRO A 72 -1.95 -3.55 9.03
N ARG A 73 -1.34 -2.78 9.95
CA ARG A 73 -1.77 -2.77 11.36
C ARG A 73 -3.27 -2.42 11.47
N PRO A 74 -4.13 -3.31 11.99
CA PRO A 74 -5.56 -3.04 12.04
C PRO A 74 -5.86 -2.13 13.23
N ALA A 75 -5.82 -0.81 13.02
CA ALA A 75 -6.53 0.23 13.81
C ALA A 75 -6.04 1.66 13.50
N THR A 76 -4.87 1.81 12.90
CA THR A 76 -4.29 3.10 12.55
C THR A 76 -4.13 3.13 11.05
N ALA A 77 -4.50 4.24 10.40
CA ALA A 77 -4.09 4.48 9.02
C ALA A 77 -2.62 4.08 8.88
N SER A 78 -2.30 3.27 7.86
CA SER A 78 -0.92 2.92 7.52
C SER A 78 -0.08 4.18 7.67
N SER A 79 0.89 4.13 8.59
CA SER A 79 1.71 5.30 8.84
C SER A 79 2.60 5.49 7.63
N PRO A 80 2.64 6.70 7.02
CA PRO A 80 3.55 6.97 5.92
C PRO A 80 4.98 6.54 6.29
N GLY A 81 5.63 5.78 5.41
CA GLY A 81 6.98 5.26 5.61
C GLY A 81 7.04 3.95 6.38
N ALA A 82 5.95 3.18 6.45
CA ALA A 82 5.90 1.89 7.14
C ALA A 82 6.90 0.89 6.54
N MET A 83 7.03 0.85 5.21
CA MET A 83 7.94 -0.07 4.54
C MET A 83 9.40 0.31 4.77
N PHE A 84 9.71 1.61 4.69
CA PHE A 84 11.03 2.10 5.08
C PHE A 84 11.37 1.73 6.52
N GLY A 85 10.45 1.99 7.46
CA GLY A 85 10.64 1.70 8.87
C GLY A 85 10.89 0.22 9.13
N ALA A 86 10.15 -0.67 8.46
CA ALA A 86 10.32 -2.12 8.57
C ALA A 86 11.71 -2.58 8.12
N VAL A 87 12.15 -2.16 6.93
CA VAL A 87 13.48 -2.54 6.40
C VAL A 87 14.60 -1.92 7.22
N HIS A 88 14.46 -0.66 7.64
CA HIS A 88 15.46 0.02 8.45
C HIS A 88 15.67 -0.68 9.79
N GLU A 89 14.58 -1.08 10.44
CA GLU A 89 14.63 -1.78 11.72
C GLU A 89 15.18 -3.21 11.57
N ALA A 90 14.74 -3.96 10.55
CA ALA A 90 15.27 -5.29 10.26
C ALA A 90 16.80 -5.26 10.03
N ARG A 91 17.29 -4.26 9.29
CA ARG A 91 18.74 -4.06 9.09
C ARG A 91 19.43 -3.76 10.41
N ARG A 92 18.86 -2.86 11.23
CA ARG A 92 19.42 -2.48 12.54
C ARG A 92 19.51 -3.67 13.50
N LEU A 93 18.57 -4.61 13.42
CA LEU A 93 18.53 -5.84 14.22
C LEU A 93 19.39 -6.97 13.65
N GLY A 94 19.82 -6.88 12.39
CA GLY A 94 20.58 -7.91 11.70
C GLY A 94 19.74 -9.02 11.07
N ASP A 95 18.43 -8.81 10.94
CA ASP A 95 17.49 -9.77 10.32
C ASP A 95 17.61 -9.79 8.79
N VAL A 96 18.14 -8.71 8.21
CA VAL A 96 18.51 -8.61 6.79
C VAL A 96 19.97 -8.17 6.64
N PRO A 97 20.65 -8.51 5.53
CA PRO A 97 22.04 -8.12 5.30
C PRO A 97 22.24 -6.60 5.34
N ASP A 98 23.36 -6.14 5.89
CA ASP A 98 23.80 -4.74 5.75
C ASP A 98 24.72 -4.62 4.53
N ASP A 99 24.12 -4.70 3.35
CA ASP A 99 24.80 -4.69 2.06
C ASP A 99 24.30 -3.60 1.13
N GLU A 100 24.91 -3.50 -0.05
CA GLU A 100 24.56 -2.50 -1.07
C GLU A 100 23.09 -2.64 -1.51
N THR A 101 22.57 -3.86 -1.64
CA THR A 101 21.17 -4.10 -2.01
C THR A 101 20.22 -3.49 -0.98
N THR A 102 20.46 -3.72 0.31
CA THR A 102 19.63 -3.18 1.39
C THR A 102 19.77 -1.66 1.49
N ALA A 103 20.97 -1.10 1.25
CA ALA A 103 21.17 0.34 1.21
C ALA A 103 20.43 1.02 0.04
N VAL A 104 20.50 0.44 -1.17
CA VAL A 104 19.78 0.92 -2.36
C VAL A 104 18.27 0.84 -2.15
N LEU A 105 17.78 -0.28 -1.59
CA LEU A 105 16.38 -0.46 -1.24
C LEU A 105 15.89 0.64 -0.28
N LEU A 106 16.63 0.92 0.79
CA LEU A 106 16.28 1.98 1.74
C LEU A 106 16.26 3.37 1.10
N GLY A 107 17.20 3.68 0.20
CA GLY A 107 17.17 4.93 -0.57
C GLY A 107 15.90 5.06 -1.40
N LYS A 108 15.54 3.99 -2.13
CA LYS A 108 14.33 3.94 -2.95
C LYS A 108 13.05 4.05 -2.12
N LEU A 109 12.99 3.40 -0.96
CA LEU A 109 11.86 3.51 -0.02
C LEU A 109 11.73 4.91 0.58
N ALA A 110 12.85 5.59 0.84
CA ALA A 110 12.85 6.97 1.34
C ALA A 110 12.30 7.98 0.31
N ASP A 111 12.46 7.67 -0.98
CA ASP A 111 11.94 8.49 -2.08
C ASP A 111 10.46 8.21 -2.41
N LEU A 112 9.84 7.19 -1.79
CA LEU A 112 8.43 6.90 -2.00
C LEU A 112 7.54 7.96 -1.35
N GLY A 113 6.55 8.42 -2.10
CA GLY A 113 5.43 9.17 -1.53
C GLY A 113 4.57 8.29 -0.60
N PRO A 114 3.82 8.89 0.33
CA PRO A 114 2.97 8.15 1.28
C PRO A 114 2.03 7.12 0.63
N THR A 115 1.42 7.47 -0.50
CA THR A 115 0.51 6.57 -1.23
C THR A 115 1.25 5.34 -1.77
N ALA A 116 2.48 5.51 -2.27
CA ALA A 116 3.25 4.42 -2.85
C ALA A 116 3.78 3.47 -1.76
N ASP A 117 4.23 4.02 -0.63
CA ASP A 117 4.60 3.24 0.55
C ASP A 117 3.42 2.41 1.08
N MET A 118 2.24 3.02 1.22
CA MET A 118 1.02 2.31 1.59
C MET A 118 0.64 1.23 0.60
N ALA A 119 0.71 1.51 -0.70
CA ALA A 119 0.36 0.53 -1.72
C ALA A 119 1.29 -0.69 -1.66
N LEU A 120 2.59 -0.46 -1.43
CA LEU A 120 3.58 -1.52 -1.24
C LEU A 120 3.32 -2.34 0.03
N GLU A 121 2.95 -1.69 1.14
CA GLU A 121 2.58 -2.37 2.39
C GLU A 121 1.42 -3.35 2.19
N TYR A 122 0.33 -2.90 1.55
CA TYR A 122 -0.82 -3.77 1.28
C TYR A 122 -0.48 -4.88 0.28
N ALA A 123 0.37 -4.64 -0.71
CA ALA A 123 0.81 -5.67 -1.64
C ALA A 123 1.66 -6.75 -0.96
N ALA A 124 2.63 -6.35 -0.13
CA ALA A 124 3.44 -7.28 0.67
C ALA A 124 2.58 -8.10 1.64
N ALA A 125 1.60 -7.46 2.27
CA ALA A 125 0.65 -8.15 3.14
C ALA A 125 -0.22 -9.17 2.39
N ALA A 126 -0.73 -8.82 1.20
CA ALA A 126 -1.49 -9.73 0.36
C ALA A 126 -0.62 -10.93 -0.08
N TRP A 127 0.63 -10.68 -0.48
CA TRP A 127 1.57 -11.72 -0.87
C TRP A 127 1.79 -12.73 0.27
N TRP A 128 1.98 -12.24 1.50
CA TRP A 128 2.08 -13.07 2.71
C TRP A 128 0.79 -13.84 3.02
N ALA A 129 -0.37 -13.17 2.96
CA ALA A 129 -1.66 -13.77 3.32
C ALA A 129 -2.02 -14.96 2.41
N ASP A 130 -1.68 -14.85 1.13
CA ASP A 130 -1.98 -15.85 0.12
C ASP A 130 -0.89 -16.95 0.03
N HIS A 131 0.12 -16.93 0.92
CA HIS A 131 1.21 -17.92 1.00
C HIS A 131 1.97 -18.10 -0.32
N HIS A 132 2.17 -17.00 -1.04
CA HIS A 132 2.88 -17.00 -2.30
C HIS A 132 4.37 -17.38 -2.16
N GLU A 133 4.96 -17.90 -3.24
CA GLU A 133 6.38 -18.14 -3.31
C GLU A 133 7.13 -16.84 -3.68
N HIS A 134 8.44 -16.81 -3.45
CA HIS A 134 9.27 -15.66 -3.80
C HIS A 134 9.64 -15.68 -5.30
N THR A 135 8.63 -15.50 -6.17
CA THR A 135 8.77 -15.50 -7.62
C THR A 135 8.24 -14.21 -8.25
N ALA A 136 8.71 -13.88 -9.45
CA ALA A 136 8.25 -12.67 -10.14
C ALA A 136 6.74 -12.68 -10.39
N LEU A 137 6.21 -13.83 -10.82
CA LEU A 137 4.77 -14.00 -11.11
C LEU A 137 3.90 -13.80 -9.87
N ASP A 138 4.36 -14.27 -8.72
CA ASP A 138 3.61 -14.14 -7.47
C ASP A 138 3.60 -12.71 -6.93
N TRP A 139 4.68 -11.96 -7.14
CA TRP A 139 4.68 -10.52 -6.84
C TRP A 139 3.81 -9.72 -7.81
N GLU A 140 3.81 -10.10 -9.09
CA GLU A 140 2.93 -9.50 -10.09
C GLU A 140 1.45 -9.78 -9.83
N SER A 141 1.12 -10.92 -9.21
CA SER A 141 -0.26 -11.28 -8.83
C SER A 141 -0.87 -10.29 -7.82
N VAL A 142 -0.04 -9.71 -6.95
CA VAL A 142 -0.42 -8.68 -5.97
C VAL A 142 -0.20 -7.25 -6.48
N GLY A 143 0.08 -7.10 -7.78
CA GLY A 143 0.20 -5.81 -8.47
C GLY A 143 1.59 -5.19 -8.47
N VAL A 144 2.59 -5.81 -7.84
CA VAL A 144 3.98 -5.32 -7.85
C VAL A 144 4.63 -5.62 -9.19
N ARG A 145 5.23 -4.62 -9.84
CA ARG A 145 6.00 -4.87 -11.07
C ARG A 145 7.41 -5.32 -10.76
N VAL A 146 7.79 -6.47 -11.31
CA VAL A 146 9.13 -7.04 -11.13
C VAL A 146 10.01 -6.76 -12.35
N ILE A 147 11.28 -6.41 -12.11
CA ILE A 147 12.30 -6.31 -13.15
C ILE A 147 12.91 -7.70 -13.30
N THR A 148 12.61 -8.36 -14.42
CA THR A 148 13.29 -9.58 -14.85
C THR A 148 14.40 -9.18 -15.81
N ASP A 149 15.65 -9.25 -15.36
CA ASP A 149 16.81 -9.17 -16.26
C ASP A 149 16.92 -10.45 -17.12
#